data_AF-A0AAD6GG10-F1
#
_entry.id   AF-A0AAD6GG10-F1
#
_cell.length_a   1.000
_cell.length_b   1.000
_cell.length_c   1.000
_cell.angle_alpha   90.00
_cell.angle_beta   90.00
_cell.angle_gamma   90.00
#
_symmetry.space_group_name_H-M   'P 1'
#
loop_
_entity.id
_entity.type
_entity.pdbx_description
1 polymer ?
#
loop_
_entity_poly.entity_id
_entity_poly.type
_entity_poly.pdbx_seq_one_letter_code
_entity_poly.pdbx_strand_id
1 'polypeptide(L)'
;MLALHGFDVYGLDISATGISAAQGYACNELQKPQEYNFGEQKSGSTAPGPVTFIKGDFFKSDWEQTALEGGEVQFDIIYDYTFLCALHPDMRQQWSKRMWELLRCDGYLVCLEFPLYKDPMLPGPPWGLQGVHWDLLARGGDGVANIGMAPEIAHEDQLMGQFKRVLHAKPARTYESGIGTDMLSIYARK
;
A
#
# COMPACT_ATOMS: atom_id res chain seq x y z
N MET A 1 -11.19 6.30 5.41
CA MET A 1 -9.99 6.62 6.22
C MET A 1 -9.91 5.66 7.39
N LEU A 2 -8.80 4.94 7.56
CA LEU A 2 -8.67 3.89 8.60
C LEU A 2 -8.82 4.42 10.03
N ALA A 3 -8.43 5.67 10.31
CA ALA A 3 -8.54 6.26 11.65
C ALA A 3 -9.98 6.29 12.17
N LEU A 4 -10.99 6.43 11.30
CA LEU A 4 -12.42 6.37 11.68
C LEU A 4 -12.85 4.99 12.23
N HIS A 5 -12.00 3.98 12.06
CA HIS A 5 -12.19 2.61 12.56
C HIS A 5 -11.27 2.30 13.75
N GLY A 6 -10.72 3.34 14.40
CA GLY A 6 -9.92 3.20 15.63
C GLY A 6 -8.43 2.90 15.44
N PHE A 7 -7.94 2.86 14.20
CA PHE A 7 -6.52 2.67 13.92
C PHE A 7 -5.70 3.94 14.21
N ASP A 8 -4.49 3.76 14.73
CA ASP A 8 -3.43 4.77 14.67
C ASP A 8 -2.89 4.82 13.24
N VAL A 9 -2.99 5.99 12.60
CA VAL A 9 -2.69 6.14 11.17
C VAL A 9 -1.54 7.10 10.94
N TYR A 10 -0.58 6.64 10.15
CA TYR A 10 0.58 7.41 9.73
C TYR A 10 0.55 7.61 8.21
N GLY A 11 0.76 8.84 7.76
CA GLY A 11 0.95 9.19 6.36
C GLY A 11 2.33 9.81 6.14
N LEU A 12 3.09 9.31 5.17
CA LEU A 12 4.44 9.80 4.84
C LEU A 12 4.44 10.41 3.44
N ASP A 13 4.98 11.61 3.30
CA ASP A 13 5.18 12.27 2.00
C ASP A 13 6.43 13.16 2.04
N ILE A 14 7.16 13.25 0.95
CA ILE A 14 8.33 14.14 0.83
C ILE A 14 7.92 15.62 0.69
N SER A 15 6.70 15.86 0.19
CA SER A 15 6.13 17.18 -0.11
C SER A 15 5.46 17.80 1.11
N ALA A 16 6.00 18.93 1.57
CA ALA A 16 5.36 19.72 2.63
C ALA A 16 3.94 20.18 2.24
N THR A 17 3.72 20.49 0.96
CA THR A 17 2.39 20.86 0.45
C THR A 17 1.44 19.66 0.46
N GLY A 18 1.93 18.47 0.09
CA GLY A 18 1.17 17.21 0.16
C GLY A 18 0.72 16.90 1.59
N ILE A 19 1.64 17.03 2.55
CA ILE A 19 1.35 16.90 3.98
C ILE A 19 0.27 17.90 4.44
N SER A 20 0.40 19.17 4.08
CA SER A 20 -0.59 20.18 4.46
C SER A 20 -1.98 19.90 3.87
N ALA A 21 -2.05 19.44 2.63
CA ALA A 21 -3.30 19.04 1.99
C ALA A 21 -3.92 17.82 2.67
N ALA A 22 -3.11 16.80 2.99
CA ALA A 22 -3.56 15.59 3.66
C ALA A 22 -4.05 15.86 5.08
N GLN A 23 -3.40 16.76 5.83
CA GLN A 23 -3.87 17.25 7.13
C GLN A 23 -5.25 17.91 7.03
N GLY A 24 -5.45 18.79 6.05
CA GLY A 24 -6.74 19.44 5.82
C GLY A 24 -7.84 18.43 5.47
N TYR A 25 -7.53 17.46 4.61
CA TYR A 25 -8.45 16.38 4.25
C TYR A 25 -8.82 15.52 5.46
N ALA A 26 -7.83 15.05 6.24
CA ALA A 26 -8.07 14.23 7.42
C ALA A 26 -8.88 14.97 8.50
N CYS A 27 -8.61 16.26 8.71
CA CYS A 27 -9.39 17.10 9.63
C CYS A 27 -10.88 17.15 9.23
N ASN A 28 -11.15 17.35 7.95
CA ASN A 28 -12.52 17.36 7.43
C ASN A 28 -13.21 16.00 7.58
N GLU A 29 -12.52 14.91 7.24
CA GLU A 29 -13.06 13.54 7.35
C GLU A 29 -13.30 13.11 8.80
N LEU A 30 -12.46 13.54 9.74
CA LEU A 30 -12.65 13.26 11.17
C LEU A 30 -13.83 14.04 11.75
N GLN A 31 -14.03 15.28 11.32
CA GLN A 31 -15.16 16.11 11.79
C GLN A 31 -16.48 15.72 11.14
N LYS A 32 -16.46 15.40 9.84
CA LYS A 32 -17.63 15.07 9.04
C LYS A 32 -17.34 13.87 8.14
N PRO A 33 -17.34 12.65 8.70
CA PRO A 33 -17.10 11.43 7.95
C PRO A 33 -18.07 11.28 6.78
N GLN A 34 -17.55 10.93 5.61
CA GLN A 34 -18.36 10.58 4.44
C GLN A 34 -18.78 9.11 4.43
N GLU A 35 -19.88 8.78 3.75
CA GLU A 35 -20.40 7.40 3.65
C GLU A 35 -19.38 6.40 3.08
N TYR A 36 -18.54 6.85 2.14
CA TYR A 36 -17.50 6.00 1.54
C TYR A 36 -16.44 5.52 2.54
N ASN A 37 -16.32 6.16 3.71
CA ASN A 37 -15.39 5.70 4.74
C ASN A 37 -15.83 4.42 5.42
N PHE A 38 -17.10 4.03 5.26
CA PHE A 38 -17.69 2.89 5.93
C PHE A 38 -18.10 1.81 4.93
N GLY A 39 -17.93 0.55 5.34
CA GLY A 39 -18.49 -0.59 4.64
C GLY A 39 -19.98 -0.77 4.93
N GLU A 40 -20.62 -1.72 4.26
CA GLU A 40 -22.03 -2.07 4.51
C GLU A 40 -22.23 -2.69 5.90
N GLN A 41 -21.22 -3.41 6.40
CA GLN A 41 -21.21 -3.99 7.73
C GLN A 41 -20.94 -2.88 8.75
N LYS A 42 -21.92 -2.63 9.63
CA LYS A 42 -21.76 -1.69 10.74
C LYS A 42 -20.83 -2.32 11.78
N SER A 43 -19.58 -1.89 11.82
CA SER A 43 -18.75 -2.06 13.00
C SER A 43 -19.34 -1.24 14.15
N GLY A 44 -19.11 -1.68 15.40
CA GLY A 44 -19.45 -0.87 16.57
C GLY A 44 -18.78 0.51 16.48
N SER A 45 -19.41 1.54 17.03
CA SER A 45 -18.80 2.88 17.07
C SER A 45 -17.54 2.84 17.94
N THR A 46 -16.38 2.89 17.30
CA THR A 46 -15.08 3.14 17.93
C THR A 46 -14.76 4.62 17.81
N ALA A 47 -14.16 5.20 18.84
CA ALA A 47 -13.59 6.54 18.72
C ALA A 47 -12.52 6.53 17.62
N PRO A 48 -12.40 7.59 16.80
CA PRO A 48 -11.34 7.66 15.81
C PRO A 48 -9.96 7.58 16.47
N GLY A 49 -9.04 6.83 15.85
CA GLY A 49 -7.65 6.81 16.26
C GLY A 49 -6.90 8.07 15.82
N PRO A 50 -5.68 8.29 16.34
CA PRO A 50 -4.86 9.43 15.96
C PRO A 50 -4.40 9.35 14.49
N VAL A 51 -4.11 10.51 13.91
CA VAL A 51 -3.58 10.65 12.55
C VAL A 51 -2.33 11.51 12.59
N THR A 52 -1.21 10.95 12.18
CA THR A 52 0.09 11.61 12.13
C THR A 52 0.58 11.69 10.69
N PHE A 53 0.95 12.89 10.24
CA PHE A 53 1.57 13.09 8.93
C PHE A 53 3.04 13.47 9.08
N ILE A 54 3.90 12.75 8.36
CA ILE A 54 5.35 12.82 8.48
C ILE A 54 5.91 13.31 7.16
N LYS A 55 6.74 14.36 7.21
CA LYS A 55 7.51 14.76 6.05
C LYS A 55 8.81 13.95 6.01
N GLY A 56 9.00 13.14 4.99
CA GLY A 56 10.21 12.32 4.86
C GLY A 56 10.31 11.58 3.53
N ASP A 57 11.48 10.99 3.29
CA ASP A 57 11.72 10.10 2.15
C ASP A 57 11.45 8.65 2.58
N PHE A 58 10.48 7.99 1.92
CA PHE A 58 10.12 6.59 2.19
C PHE A 58 11.30 5.62 2.17
N PHE A 59 12.32 5.89 1.35
CA PHE A 59 13.51 5.05 1.23
C PHE A 59 14.60 5.37 2.27
N LYS A 60 14.35 6.34 3.15
CA LYS A 60 15.18 6.65 4.33
C LYS A 60 14.48 6.16 5.60
N SER A 61 15.24 6.09 6.69
CA SER A 61 14.77 5.67 8.01
C SER A 61 14.91 6.76 9.08
N ASP A 62 15.32 7.97 8.71
CA ASP A 62 15.46 9.11 9.62
C ASP A 62 14.12 9.59 10.19
N TRP A 63 13.05 9.48 9.39
CA TRP A 63 11.69 9.83 9.82
C TRP A 63 11.11 8.83 10.83
N GLU A 64 11.61 7.60 10.88
CA GLU A 64 11.11 6.53 11.77
C GLU A 64 11.30 6.88 13.25
N GLN A 65 12.52 7.31 13.61
CA GLN A 65 12.87 7.65 14.99
C GLN A 65 12.15 8.90 15.50
N THR A 66 11.79 9.80 14.58
CA THR A 66 11.17 11.07 14.91
C THR A 66 9.64 10.94 15.06
N ALA A 67 9.04 9.97 14.37
CA ALA A 67 7.58 9.84 14.30
C ALA A 67 6.99 8.85 15.31
N LEU A 68 7.79 7.93 15.85
CA LEU A 68 7.32 6.81 16.65
C LEU A 68 8.13 6.77 17.96
N GLU A 69 7.58 7.36 19.02
CA GLU A 69 8.19 7.33 20.36
C GLU A 69 8.35 5.87 20.83
N GLY A 70 9.58 5.37 20.98
CA GLY A 70 9.86 4.14 21.75
C GLY A 70 10.51 2.95 21.02
N GLY A 71 10.76 3.00 19.71
CA GLY A 71 11.54 1.98 18.99
C GLY A 71 10.74 0.98 18.13
N GLU A 72 11.47 0.37 17.18
CA GLU A 72 11.06 -0.50 16.05
C GLU A 72 9.71 -0.19 15.37
N VAL A 73 9.79 0.47 14.20
CA VAL A 73 8.63 0.80 13.36
C VAL A 73 8.11 -0.45 12.68
N GLN A 74 7.05 -1.03 13.23
CA GLN A 74 6.34 -2.15 12.62
C GLN A 74 4.84 -1.89 12.61
N PHE A 75 4.28 -1.71 11.41
CA PHE A 75 2.86 -1.50 11.19
C PHE A 75 2.12 -2.83 11.10
N ASP A 76 0.91 -2.89 11.67
CA ASP A 76 -0.01 -4.02 11.50
C ASP A 76 -0.54 -4.10 10.07
N ILE A 77 -0.76 -2.95 9.44
CA ILE A 77 -1.31 -2.83 8.10
C ILE A 77 -0.54 -1.73 7.37
N ILE A 78 -0.08 -2.03 6.16
CA ILE A 78 0.36 -1.02 5.20
C ILE A 78 -0.62 -1.01 4.03
N TYR A 79 -1.09 0.16 3.62
CA TYR A 79 -1.98 0.33 2.48
C TYR A 79 -1.26 1.07 1.36
N ASP A 80 -0.97 0.38 0.26
CA ASP A 80 -0.43 0.97 -0.97
C ASP A 80 -1.56 1.19 -1.98
N TYR A 81 -1.74 2.45 -2.35
CA TYR A 81 -2.53 2.83 -3.51
C TYR A 81 -1.84 4.01 -4.18
N THR A 82 -1.63 3.91 -5.49
CA THR A 82 -0.95 4.90 -6.33
C THR A 82 0.50 5.24 -5.93
N PHE A 83 1.09 4.55 -4.95
CA PHE A 83 2.47 4.81 -4.54
C PHE A 83 3.46 4.01 -5.40
N LEU A 84 3.33 2.68 -5.47
CA LEU A 84 4.22 1.86 -6.30
C LEU A 84 4.21 2.30 -7.78
N CYS A 85 3.03 2.64 -8.33
CA CYS A 85 2.95 3.08 -9.73
C CYS A 85 3.55 4.48 -9.97
N ALA A 86 3.80 5.28 -8.93
CA ALA A 86 4.45 6.57 -9.05
C ALA A 86 5.99 6.46 -9.06
N LEU A 87 6.54 5.34 -8.58
CA LEU A 87 7.98 5.09 -8.49
C LEU A 87 8.57 4.66 -9.84
N HIS A 88 9.79 5.10 -10.13
CA HIS A 88 10.54 4.58 -11.27
C HIS A 88 10.77 3.06 -11.12
N PRO A 89 10.71 2.26 -12.21
CA PRO A 89 10.88 0.81 -12.15
C PRO A 89 12.12 0.34 -11.38
N ASP A 90 13.24 1.05 -11.48
CA ASP A 90 14.49 0.74 -10.76
C ASP A 90 14.38 0.82 -9.22
N MET A 91 13.30 1.42 -8.70
CA MET A 91 13.04 1.55 -7.27
C MET A 91 12.11 0.46 -6.73
N ARG A 92 11.54 -0.41 -7.58
CA ARG A 92 10.53 -1.41 -7.19
C ARG A 92 11.04 -2.41 -6.16
N GLN A 93 12.29 -2.88 -6.29
CA GLN A 93 12.90 -3.75 -5.29
C GLN A 93 13.12 -3.05 -3.95
N GLN A 94 13.55 -1.78 -3.99
CA GLN A 94 13.70 -0.97 -2.77
C GLN A 94 12.34 -0.76 -2.09
N TRP A 95 11.28 -0.56 -2.87
CA TRP A 95 9.92 -0.46 -2.36
C TRP A 95 9.49 -1.75 -1.67
N SER A 96 9.65 -2.91 -2.31
CA SER A 96 9.29 -4.20 -1.73
C SER A 96 10.06 -4.49 -0.44
N LYS A 97 11.35 -4.14 -0.40
CA LYS A 97 12.18 -4.26 0.80
C LYS A 97 11.68 -3.35 1.93
N ARG A 98 11.38 -2.08 1.65
CA ARG A 98 10.86 -1.14 2.67
C ARG A 98 9.50 -1.59 3.20
N MET A 99 8.62 -2.10 2.34
CA MET A 99 7.35 -2.67 2.79
C MET A 99 7.55 -3.84 3.76
N TRP A 100 8.55 -4.70 3.52
CA TRP A 100 8.86 -5.81 4.42
C TRP A 100 9.47 -5.34 5.76
N GLU A 101 10.37 -4.35 5.73
CA GLU A 101 11.01 -3.80 6.92
C GLU A 101 10.01 -3.10 7.84
N LEU A 102 9.06 -2.35 7.26
CA LEU A 102 8.06 -1.57 7.99
C LEU A 102 6.87 -2.41 8.45
N LEU A 103 6.68 -3.63 7.94
CA LEU A 103 5.55 -4.47 8.28
C LEU A 103 5.90 -5.44 9.41
N ARG A 104 5.01 -5.52 10.41
CA ARG A 104 5.08 -6.52 11.48
C ARG A 104 5.02 -7.94 10.88
N CYS A 105 5.59 -8.92 11.59
CA CYS A 105 5.71 -10.29 11.07
C CYS A 105 4.37 -10.97 10.74
N ASP A 106 3.32 -10.63 11.47
CA ASP A 106 1.91 -11.04 11.30
C ASP A 106 1.03 -9.91 10.75
N GLY A 107 1.65 -8.84 10.24
CA GLY A 107 0.96 -7.73 9.58
C GLY A 107 0.59 -8.05 8.12
N TYR A 108 -0.20 -7.16 7.53
CA TYR A 108 -0.67 -7.28 6.15
C TYR A 108 -0.29 -6.06 5.29
N LEU A 109 0.30 -6.32 4.13
CA LEU A 109 0.42 -5.35 3.05
C LEU A 109 -0.83 -5.45 2.16
N VAL A 110 -1.61 -4.38 2.12
CA VAL A 110 -2.81 -4.25 1.28
C VAL A 110 -2.46 -3.37 0.08
N CYS A 111 -2.57 -3.92 -1.12
CA CYS A 111 -2.33 -3.21 -2.37
C CYS A 111 -3.65 -3.07 -3.13
N LEU A 112 -4.08 -1.83 -3.37
CA LEU A 112 -5.07 -1.55 -4.41
C LEU A 112 -4.32 -1.37 -5.72
N GLU A 113 -4.25 -2.45 -6.50
CA GLU A 113 -3.40 -2.54 -7.68
C GLU A 113 -3.97 -1.69 -8.83
N PHE A 114 -3.25 -0.61 -9.15
CA PHE A 114 -3.58 0.34 -10.22
C PHE A 114 -2.30 0.94 -10.81
N PRO A 115 -2.21 1.19 -12.13
CA PRO A 115 -3.12 0.75 -13.19
C PRO A 115 -2.73 -0.64 -13.72
N LEU A 116 -3.71 -1.54 -13.83
CA LEU A 116 -3.51 -2.88 -14.42
C LEU A 116 -3.78 -2.92 -15.94
N TYR A 117 -4.47 -1.91 -16.49
CA TYR A 117 -4.75 -1.82 -17.93
C TYR A 117 -3.57 -1.28 -18.76
N LYS A 118 -2.60 -0.62 -18.11
CA LYS A 118 -1.47 0.02 -18.78
C LYS A 118 -0.33 -0.99 -18.94
N ASP A 119 0.22 -1.09 -20.15
CA ASP A 119 1.42 -1.87 -20.41
C ASP A 119 2.58 -1.40 -19.49
N PRO A 120 3.18 -2.30 -18.68
CA PRO A 120 4.31 -1.98 -17.81
C PRO A 120 5.54 -1.39 -18.52
N MET A 121 5.67 -1.60 -19.83
CA MET A 121 6.77 -1.07 -20.64
C MET A 121 6.57 0.39 -21.09
N LEU A 122 5.35 0.93 -20.94
CA LEU A 122 5.07 2.33 -21.29
C LEU A 122 5.53 3.29 -20.18
N PRO A 123 6.03 4.48 -20.55
CA PRO A 123 6.56 5.45 -19.58
C PRO A 123 5.48 5.92 -18.61
N GLY A 124 5.85 6.07 -17.33
CA GLY A 124 5.03 6.65 -16.26
C GLY A 124 5.54 8.01 -15.77
N PRO A 125 5.08 8.48 -14.59
CA PRO A 125 4.00 7.91 -13.77
C PRO A 125 2.58 8.25 -14.30
N PRO A 126 1.56 7.43 -13.98
CA PRO A 126 1.68 6.13 -13.34
C PRO A 126 2.30 5.09 -14.29
N TRP A 127 3.19 4.24 -13.80
CA TRP A 127 3.71 3.08 -14.54
C TRP A 127 2.69 1.94 -14.52
N GLY A 128 2.64 1.10 -15.56
CA GLY A 128 1.79 -0.09 -15.57
C GLY A 128 2.25 -1.12 -14.54
N LEU A 129 1.30 -1.74 -13.83
CA LEU A 129 1.57 -2.69 -12.74
C LEU A 129 1.08 -4.12 -12.99
N GLN A 130 0.59 -4.45 -14.20
CA GLN A 130 0.14 -5.81 -14.53
C GLN A 130 1.24 -6.85 -14.24
N GLY A 131 0.99 -7.71 -13.23
CA GLY A 131 1.91 -8.77 -12.78
C GLY A 131 3.08 -8.31 -11.90
N VAL A 132 3.24 -7.00 -11.66
CA VAL A 132 4.40 -6.43 -10.95
C VAL A 132 4.38 -6.80 -9.47
N HIS A 133 3.24 -6.67 -8.78
CA HIS A 133 3.13 -7.02 -7.36
C HIS A 133 3.44 -8.49 -7.09
N TRP A 134 2.88 -9.39 -7.91
CA TRP A 134 3.16 -10.82 -7.82
C TRP A 134 4.65 -11.13 -8.00
N ASP A 135 5.28 -10.52 -9.00
CA ASP A 135 6.69 -10.74 -9.28
C ASP A 135 7.58 -10.28 -8.11
N LEU A 136 7.37 -9.06 -7.62
CA LEU A 136 8.14 -8.51 -6.49
C LEU A 136 7.93 -9.28 -5.19
N LEU A 137 6.66 -9.46 -4.80
CA LEU A 137 6.29 -9.84 -3.44
C LEU A 137 6.29 -11.37 -3.27
N ALA A 138 5.70 -12.09 -4.21
CA ALA A 138 5.53 -13.53 -4.13
C ALA A 138 6.68 -14.28 -4.81
N ARG A 139 7.01 -13.93 -6.07
CA ARG A 139 8.05 -14.63 -6.84
C ARG A 139 9.46 -14.30 -6.37
N GLY A 140 9.70 -13.06 -5.94
CA GLY A 140 11.02 -12.55 -5.54
C GLY A 140 11.85 -12.02 -6.70
N GLY A 141 11.18 -11.57 -7.76
CA GLY A 141 11.80 -10.91 -8.91
C GLY A 141 12.13 -9.44 -8.65
N ASP A 142 12.38 -8.71 -9.73
CA ASP A 142 12.69 -7.27 -9.70
C ASP A 142 11.48 -6.38 -10.05
N GLY A 143 10.36 -6.99 -10.43
CA GLY A 143 9.19 -6.27 -10.89
C GLY A 143 9.42 -5.52 -12.18
N VAL A 144 10.41 -5.89 -13.00
CA VAL A 144 10.75 -5.28 -14.30
C VAL A 144 10.93 -6.35 -15.36
N ALA A 145 11.86 -7.29 -15.15
CA ALA A 145 12.13 -8.38 -16.07
C ALA A 145 11.18 -9.56 -15.81
N ASN A 146 10.77 -10.24 -16.88
CA ASN A 146 9.98 -11.46 -16.81
C ASN A 146 8.61 -11.34 -16.10
N ILE A 147 8.10 -10.11 -15.94
CA ILE A 147 6.76 -9.88 -15.39
C ILE A 147 5.73 -10.64 -16.24
N GLY A 148 4.91 -11.47 -15.60
CA GLY A 148 3.87 -12.24 -16.29
C GLY A 148 4.36 -13.37 -17.22
N MET A 149 5.66 -13.68 -17.29
CA MET A 149 6.16 -14.76 -18.15
C MET A 149 5.79 -16.17 -17.66
N ALA A 150 5.65 -16.33 -16.34
CA ALA A 150 5.16 -17.55 -15.73
C ALA A 150 3.78 -17.28 -15.11
N PRO A 151 2.85 -18.25 -15.17
CA PRO A 151 1.57 -18.14 -14.51
C PRO A 151 1.75 -17.98 -12.99
N GLU A 152 0.79 -17.35 -12.34
CA GLU A 152 0.70 -17.38 -10.88
C GLU A 152 0.40 -18.82 -10.42
N ILE A 153 1.07 -19.28 -9.37
CA ILE A 153 0.96 -20.65 -8.86
C ILE A 153 0.44 -20.65 -7.42
N ALA A 154 -0.30 -21.69 -7.05
CA ALA A 154 -0.88 -21.80 -5.70
C ALA A 154 0.14 -22.16 -4.60
N HIS A 155 1.26 -22.79 -4.97
CA HIS A 155 2.31 -23.21 -4.03
C HIS A 155 3.33 -22.10 -3.79
N GLU A 156 2.87 -20.97 -3.26
CA GLU A 156 3.72 -19.79 -3.02
C GLU A 156 4.87 -20.03 -2.03
N ASP A 157 4.76 -21.04 -1.16
CA ASP A 157 5.81 -21.41 -0.20
C ASP A 157 7.08 -21.92 -0.91
N GLN A 158 7.00 -22.24 -2.20
CA GLN A 158 8.15 -22.62 -3.05
C GLN A 158 8.77 -21.42 -3.77
N LEU A 159 8.13 -20.25 -3.71
CA LEU A 159 8.63 -19.03 -4.35
C LEU A 159 9.55 -18.25 -3.41
N MET A 160 10.54 -17.57 -4.00
CA MET A 160 11.62 -16.90 -3.30
C MET A 160 11.25 -15.52 -2.72
N GLY A 161 10.09 -14.97 -3.07
CA GLY A 161 9.63 -13.68 -2.57
C GLY A 161 9.30 -13.72 -1.09
N GLN A 162 9.44 -12.57 -0.42
CA GLN A 162 9.32 -12.44 1.03
C GLN A 162 7.87 -12.33 1.54
N PHE A 163 6.89 -12.42 0.64
CA PHE A 163 5.48 -12.34 0.96
C PHE A 163 4.70 -13.50 0.35
N LYS A 164 3.55 -13.78 0.96
CA LYS A 164 2.52 -14.70 0.48
C LYS A 164 1.23 -13.94 0.27
N ARG A 165 0.60 -14.09 -0.90
CA ARG A 165 -0.69 -13.47 -1.20
C ARG A 165 -1.81 -14.26 -0.53
N VAL A 166 -2.52 -13.58 0.35
CA VAL A 166 -3.65 -14.11 1.14
C VAL A 166 -4.98 -13.87 0.41
N LEU A 167 -5.08 -12.76 -0.33
CA LEU A 167 -6.26 -12.40 -1.10
C LEU A 167 -5.83 -11.78 -2.43
N HIS A 168 -6.57 -12.09 -3.48
CA HIS A 168 -6.56 -11.37 -4.75
C HIS A 168 -7.97 -11.35 -5.29
N ALA A 169 -8.64 -10.20 -5.24
CA ALA A 169 -10.05 -10.09 -5.58
C ALA A 169 -10.38 -8.74 -6.19
N LYS A 170 -11.40 -8.69 -7.04
CA LYS A 170 -11.92 -7.43 -7.56
C LYS A 170 -12.61 -6.67 -6.42
N PRO A 171 -12.22 -5.42 -6.12
CA PRO A 171 -12.87 -4.67 -5.06
C PRO A 171 -14.30 -4.31 -5.48
N ALA A 172 -15.23 -4.33 -4.51
CA ALA A 172 -16.62 -3.94 -4.75
C ALA A 172 -16.75 -2.44 -5.10
N ARG A 173 -15.81 -1.62 -4.63
CA ARG A 173 -15.72 -0.17 -4.87
C ARG A 173 -14.27 0.20 -5.14
N THR A 174 -14.03 1.07 -6.12
CA THR A 174 -12.72 1.69 -6.39
C THR A 174 -12.92 3.11 -6.96
N TYR A 175 -11.84 3.83 -7.22
CA TYR A 175 -11.84 5.13 -7.88
C TYR A 175 -12.21 5.02 -9.35
N GLU A 176 -12.75 6.09 -9.93
CA GLU A 176 -13.24 6.12 -11.31
C GLU A 176 -12.22 5.62 -12.34
N SER A 177 -10.95 6.02 -12.17
CA SER A 177 -9.82 5.61 -13.03
C SER A 177 -9.53 4.10 -13.01
N GLY A 178 -9.92 3.41 -11.94
CA GLY A 178 -9.67 2.00 -11.72
C GLY A 178 -10.86 1.08 -12.01
N ILE A 179 -12.04 1.65 -12.28
CA ILE A 179 -13.28 0.89 -12.46
C ILE A 179 -13.09 -0.19 -13.53
N GLY A 180 -13.38 -1.42 -13.14
CA GLY A 180 -13.33 -2.58 -14.04
C GLY A 180 -11.97 -3.27 -14.11
N THR A 181 -10.89 -2.60 -13.69
CA THR A 181 -9.51 -3.07 -13.91
C THR A 181 -8.71 -3.26 -12.62
N ASP A 182 -8.98 -2.49 -11.57
CA ASP A 182 -8.27 -2.64 -10.29
C ASP A 182 -8.52 -3.99 -9.63
N MET A 183 -7.50 -4.46 -8.94
CA MET A 183 -7.56 -5.63 -8.08
C MET A 183 -7.09 -5.26 -6.68
N LEU A 184 -7.74 -5.81 -5.66
CA LEU A 184 -7.30 -5.72 -4.29
C LEU A 184 -6.49 -6.98 -3.96
N SER A 185 -5.22 -6.79 -3.61
CA SER A 185 -4.36 -7.85 -3.13
C SER A 185 -3.98 -7.63 -1.67
N ILE A 186 -3.96 -8.71 -0.89
CA ILE A 186 -3.47 -8.71 0.49
C ILE A 186 -2.32 -9.69 0.57
N TYR A 187 -1.20 -9.25 1.13
CA TYR A 187 0.02 -10.02 1.29
C TYR A 187 0.39 -10.11 2.78
N ALA A 188 0.69 -11.32 3.24
CA ALA A 188 1.31 -11.57 4.54
C ALA A 188 2.81 -11.78 4.34
N ARG A 189 3.61 -11.45 5.36
CA ARG A 189 5.05 -11.69 5.37
C ARG A 189 5.34 -13.20 5.49
N LYS A 190 6.41 -13.67 4.84
CA LYS A 190 6.98 -15.01 5.02
C LYS A 190 8.09 -15.01 6.06
#